data_AF-A0A0B6Y3V9-F1
#
_entry.id   AF-A0A0B6Y3V9-F1
#
_cell.length_a   1.000
_cell.length_b   1.000
_cell.length_c   1.000
_cell.angle_alpha   90.00
_cell.angle_beta   90.00
_cell.angle_gamma   90.00
#
_symmetry.space_group_name_H-M   'P 1'
#
loop_
_entity.id
_entity.type
_entity.pdbx_description
1 polymer ?
#
loop_
_entity_poly.entity_id
_entity_poly.type
_entity_poly.pdbx_seq_one_letter_code
_entity_poly.pdbx_strand_id
1 'polypeptide(L)'
;GFRRLKIDDQVVLLRMATYNLVILNHSRAYEPETGFYNYFNFTQNEIKKIRELFPEFDVIHSHYKRTGVMTQRLGLTEMEYAYMSCMLLLNDEYPGLEDVE
;
A
#
# COMPACT_ATOMS: atom_id res chain seq x y z
N GLY A 1 -0.78 15.96 -15.47
CA GLY A 1 -0.35 14.53 -15.52
C GLY A 1 0.98 14.40 -14.83
N PHE A 2 1.17 13.41 -13.96
CA PHE A 2 2.21 13.38 -12.90
C PHE A 2 3.58 13.96 -13.28
N ARG A 3 4.18 13.52 -14.40
CA ARG A 3 5.52 13.99 -14.85
C ARG A 3 5.59 15.46 -15.28
N ARG A 4 4.45 16.14 -15.40
CA ARG A 4 4.36 17.57 -15.74
C ARG A 4 4.32 18.46 -14.50
N LEU A 5 4.12 17.89 -13.31
CA LEU A 5 4.14 18.62 -12.05
C LEU A 5 5.58 19.05 -11.71
N LYS A 6 5.72 20.04 -10.84
CA LYS A 6 7.02 20.37 -10.24
C LYS A 6 7.62 19.15 -9.55
N ILE A 7 8.94 19.07 -9.53
CA ILE A 7 9.64 17.93 -8.91
C ILE A 7 9.29 17.81 -7.42
N ASP A 8 9.13 18.94 -6.73
CA ASP A 8 8.78 18.96 -5.30
C ASP A 8 7.38 18.38 -5.05
N ASP A 9 6.39 18.72 -5.89
CA ASP A 9 5.06 18.15 -5.82
C ASP A 9 5.08 16.64 -6.13
N GLN A 10 5.85 16.21 -7.14
CA GLN A 10 6.04 14.79 -7.43
C GLN A 10 6.60 14.04 -6.21
N VAL A 11 7.55 14.64 -5.50
CA VAL A 11 8.14 14.09 -4.28
C VAL A 11 7.11 14.04 -3.15
N VAL A 12 6.34 15.11 -2.94
CA VAL A 12 5.28 15.16 -1.91
C VAL A 12 4.24 14.08 -2.16
N LEU A 13 3.68 14.01 -3.37
CA LEU A 13 2.69 13.01 -3.77
C LEU A 13 3.20 11.58 -3.52
N LEU A 14 4.41 11.27 -3.98
CA LEU A 14 5.01 9.95 -3.75
C LEU A 14 5.22 9.66 -2.27
N ARG A 15 5.81 10.60 -1.52
CA ARG A 15 6.11 10.43 -0.10
C ARG A 15 4.84 10.13 0.70
N MET A 16 3.77 10.87 0.43
CA MET A 16 2.50 10.73 1.15
C MET A 16 1.74 9.46 0.74
N ALA A 17 1.79 9.08 -0.53
CA ALA A 17 1.07 7.91 -1.04
C ALA A 17 1.78 6.56 -0.80
N THR A 18 3.11 6.56 -0.63
CA THR A 18 3.95 5.35 -0.66
C THR A 18 3.42 4.24 0.26
N TYR A 19 3.08 4.56 1.51
CA TYR A 19 2.60 3.56 2.46
C TYR A 19 1.32 2.87 1.96
N ASN A 20 0.32 3.66 1.52
CA ASN A 20 -0.94 3.13 1.03
C ASN A 20 -0.78 2.34 -0.28
N LEU A 21 0.09 2.81 -1.17
CA LEU A 21 0.42 2.12 -2.42
C LEU A 21 1.06 0.75 -2.15
N VAL A 22 1.99 0.70 -1.19
CA VAL A 22 2.64 -0.55 -0.76
C VAL A 22 1.61 -1.50 -0.17
N ILE A 23 0.77 -1.03 0.78
CA ILE A 23 -0.28 -1.87 1.36
C ILE A 23 -1.21 -2.43 0.28
N LEU A 24 -1.76 -1.57 -0.59
CA LEU A 24 -2.71 -1.95 -1.62
C LEU A 24 -2.13 -2.96 -2.62
N ASN A 25 -0.93 -2.71 -3.11
CA ASN A 25 -0.34 -3.56 -4.15
C ASN A 25 0.17 -4.89 -3.60
N HIS A 26 0.70 -4.90 -2.38
CA HIS A 26 1.22 -6.13 -1.81
C HIS A 26 0.14 -6.99 -1.11
N SER A 27 -1.02 -6.41 -0.78
CA SER A 27 -2.19 -7.18 -0.32
C SER A 27 -2.90 -7.94 -1.44
N ARG A 28 -2.53 -7.72 -2.71
CA ARG A 28 -3.13 -8.42 -3.87
C ARG A 28 -2.96 -9.93 -3.81
N ALA A 29 -1.80 -10.37 -3.32
CA ALA A 29 -1.47 -11.77 -3.12
C ALA A 29 -1.87 -12.26 -1.73
N TYR A 30 -2.74 -11.54 -1.01
CA TYR A 30 -3.10 -11.95 0.35
C TYR A 30 -3.81 -13.30 0.34
N GLU A 31 -3.43 -14.22 1.21
CA GLU A 31 -4.13 -15.50 1.34
C GLU A 31 -4.79 -15.60 2.72
N PRO A 32 -6.13 -15.64 2.82
CA PRO A 32 -6.83 -15.61 4.11
C PRO A 32 -6.44 -16.75 5.06
N GLU A 33 -6.22 -17.94 4.53
CA GLU A 33 -5.94 -19.16 5.30
C GLU A 33 -4.54 -19.12 5.94
N THR A 34 -3.55 -18.63 5.20
CA THR A 34 -2.15 -18.61 5.65
C THR A 34 -1.73 -17.24 6.19
N GLY A 35 -2.50 -16.20 5.94
CA GLY A 35 -2.13 -14.81 6.23
C GLY A 35 -0.95 -14.30 5.39
N PHE A 36 -0.58 -15.02 4.33
CA PHE A 36 0.51 -14.65 3.43
C PHE A 36 0.20 -13.33 2.70
N TYR A 37 1.24 -12.53 2.44
CA TYR A 37 1.22 -11.39 1.52
C TYR A 37 2.64 -11.18 0.97
N ASN A 38 2.76 -10.58 -0.22
CA ASN A 38 4.00 -10.66 -1.00
C ASN A 38 5.04 -9.55 -0.71
N TYR A 39 4.83 -8.69 0.29
CA TYR A 39 5.75 -7.57 0.56
C TYR A 39 7.12 -8.05 1.01
N PHE A 40 7.15 -9.09 1.85
CA PHE A 40 8.39 -9.58 2.41
C PHE A 40 8.77 -11.01 1.98
N ASN A 41 7.87 -11.73 1.30
CA ASN A 41 8.08 -13.13 0.88
C ASN A 41 8.76 -14.02 1.96
N PHE A 42 8.41 -13.78 3.22
CA PHE A 42 8.97 -14.49 4.36
C PHE A 42 8.20 -15.77 4.63
N THR A 43 8.91 -16.78 5.12
CA THR A 43 8.29 -17.96 5.71
C THR A 43 7.54 -17.61 6.99
N GLN A 44 6.59 -18.45 7.39
CA GLN A 44 5.84 -18.26 8.65
C GLN A 44 6.76 -18.18 9.88
N ASN A 45 7.88 -18.91 9.88
CA ASN A 45 8.87 -18.85 10.95
C ASN A 45 9.62 -17.50 10.98
N GLU A 46 9.96 -16.95 9.83
CA GLU A 46 10.59 -15.63 9.73
C GLU A 46 9.62 -14.52 10.14
N ILE A 47 8.36 -14.61 9.71
CA ILE A 47 7.29 -13.70 10.16
C ILE A 47 7.17 -13.75 11.68
N LYS A 48 7.10 -14.95 12.27
CA LYS A 48 7.02 -15.11 13.72
C LYS A 48 8.20 -14.45 14.43
N LYS A 49 9.43 -14.68 13.98
CA LYS A 49 10.65 -14.07 14.55
C LYS A 49 10.66 -12.55 14.43
N ILE A 50 10.25 -12.02 13.27
CA ILE A 50 10.18 -10.56 13.06
C ILE A 50 9.19 -9.94 14.02
N ARG A 51 8.02 -10.57 14.22
CA ARG A 51 7.01 -10.09 15.16
C ARG A 51 7.45 -10.17 16.62
N GLU A 52 8.27 -11.17 16.97
CA GLU A 52 8.89 -11.27 18.31
C GLU A 52 9.93 -10.18 18.55
N LEU A 53 10.74 -9.84 17.54
CA LEU A 53 11.82 -8.86 17.64
C LEU A 53 11.35 -7.41 17.47
N PHE A 54 10.32 -7.21 16.66
CA PHE A 54 9.81 -5.90 16.23
C PHE A 54 8.27 -5.92 16.24
N PRO A 55 7.65 -5.92 17.44
CA PRO A 55 6.20 -6.04 17.58
C PRO A 55 5.42 -4.90 16.90
N GLU A 56 6.06 -3.75 16.64
CA GLU A 56 5.50 -2.65 15.86
C GLU A 56 5.07 -3.04 14.44
N PHE A 57 5.67 -4.08 13.85
CA PHE A 57 5.26 -4.58 12.53
C PHE A 57 3.86 -5.21 12.54
N ASP A 58 3.31 -5.58 13.71
CA ASP A 58 1.95 -6.13 13.81
C ASP A 58 0.89 -5.17 13.27
N VAL A 59 1.12 -3.86 13.39
CA VAL A 59 0.26 -2.84 12.81
C VAL A 59 0.24 -2.98 11.29
N ILE A 60 1.41 -3.07 10.67
CA ILE A 60 1.57 -3.22 9.21
C ILE A 60 0.93 -4.55 8.74
N HIS A 61 1.19 -5.65 9.45
CA HIS A 61 0.56 -6.95 9.18
C HIS A 61 -0.97 -6.86 9.21
N SER A 62 -1.53 -6.14 10.19
CA SER A 62 -2.99 -5.96 10.30
C SER A 62 -3.57 -5.20 9.10
N HIS A 63 -2.81 -4.24 8.55
CA HIS A 63 -3.24 -3.47 7.38
C HIS A 63 -3.23 -4.34 6.13
N TYR A 64 -2.17 -5.13 5.91
CA TYR A 64 -2.14 -6.10 4.81
C TYR A 64 -3.31 -7.07 4.86
N LYS A 65 -3.60 -7.63 6.05
CA LYS A 65 -4.73 -8.52 6.26
C LYS A 65 -6.07 -7.85 5.94
N ARG A 66 -6.33 -6.66 6.49
CA ARG A 66 -7.60 -5.95 6.28
C ARG A 66 -7.80 -5.58 4.81
N THR A 67 -6.78 -5.01 4.19
CA THR A 67 -6.83 -4.61 2.78
C THR A 67 -6.99 -5.84 1.88
N GLY A 68 -6.22 -6.92 2.11
CA GLY A 68 -6.31 -8.14 1.31
C GLY A 68 -7.68 -8.81 1.38
N VAL A 69 -8.25 -8.92 2.58
CA VAL A 69 -9.63 -9.44 2.74
C VAL A 69 -10.64 -8.55 2.04
N MET A 70 -10.50 -7.22 2.17
CA MET A 70 -11.41 -6.26 1.55
C MET A 70 -11.36 -6.36 0.02
N THR A 71 -10.17 -6.30 -0.58
CA THR A 71 -10.04 -6.29 -2.04
C THR A 71 -10.43 -7.62 -2.67
N GLN A 72 -10.20 -8.76 -2.00
CA GLN A 72 -10.72 -10.06 -2.43
C GLN A 72 -12.25 -10.12 -2.41
N ARG A 73 -12.87 -9.59 -1.35
CA ARG A 73 -14.34 -9.54 -1.25
C ARG A 73 -14.96 -8.63 -2.29
N LEU A 74 -14.29 -7.53 -2.63
CA LEU A 74 -14.70 -6.63 -3.69
C LEU A 74 -14.45 -7.21 -5.09
N GLY A 75 -13.64 -8.26 -5.21
CA GLY A 75 -13.32 -8.87 -6.50
C GLY A 75 -12.54 -7.93 -7.42
N LEU A 76 -11.68 -7.07 -6.86
CA LEU A 76 -10.98 -6.05 -7.64
C LEU A 76 -10.15 -6.67 -8.75
N THR A 77 -10.36 -6.16 -9.96
CA THR A 77 -9.60 -6.48 -11.16
C THR A 77 -8.27 -5.73 -11.19
N GLU A 78 -7.36 -6.21 -12.04
CA GLU A 78 -6.07 -5.56 -12.32
C GLU A 78 -6.20 -4.07 -12.67
N MET A 79 -7.21 -3.71 -13.46
CA MET A 79 -7.46 -2.32 -13.83
C MET A 79 -7.92 -1.49 -12.64
N GLU A 80 -8.78 -2.03 -11.77
CA GLU A 80 -9.26 -1.31 -10.59
C GLU A 80 -8.13 -1.06 -9.59
N TYR A 81 -7.21 -2.01 -9.41
CA TYR A 81 -5.98 -1.78 -8.64
C TYR A 81 -5.12 -0.66 -9.22
N ALA A 82 -4.99 -0.61 -10.55
CA ALA A 82 -4.24 0.45 -11.22
C ALA A 82 -4.90 1.82 -11.00
N TYR A 83 -6.22 1.92 -11.16
CA TYR A 83 -6.96 3.16 -10.92
C TYR A 83 -6.91 3.60 -9.47
N MET A 84 -7.10 2.68 -8.51
CA MET A 84 -6.95 2.99 -7.09
C MET A 84 -5.54 3.46 -6.75
N SER A 85 -4.51 2.86 -7.34
CA SER A 85 -3.13 3.30 -7.16
C SER A 85 -2.94 4.73 -7.68
N CYS A 86 -3.51 5.06 -8.84
CA CYS A 86 -3.50 6.43 -9.36
C CYS A 86 -4.23 7.40 -8.42
N MET A 87 -5.40 7.02 -7.88
CA MET A 87 -6.16 7.86 -6.96
C MET A 87 -5.41 8.10 -5.64
N LEU A 88 -4.73 7.08 -5.12
CA LEU A 88 -3.88 7.23 -3.93
C LEU A 88 -2.68 8.15 -4.20
N LEU A 89 -2.07 8.03 -5.38
CA LEU A 89 -0.89 8.83 -5.75
C LEU A 89 -1.25 10.29 -6.06
N LEU A 90 -2.36 10.53 -6.74
CA LEU A 90 -2.76 11.84 -7.26
C LEU A 90 -3.80 12.51 -6.35
N ASN A 91 -3.53 12.51 -5.04
CA ASN A 91 -4.37 13.18 -4.05
C ASN A 91 -3.90 14.64 -3.88
N ASP A 92 -4.74 15.57 -4.32
CA ASP A 92 -4.54 17.02 -4.24
C ASP A 92 -4.77 17.60 -2.84
N GLU A 93 -5.32 16.81 -1.91
CA GLU A 93 -5.49 17.19 -0.51
C GLU A 93 -4.20 17.02 0.32
N TYR A 94 -3.10 16.53 -0.28
CA TYR A 94 -1.86 16.37 0.46
C TYR A 94 -1.22 17.71 0.84
N PRO A 95 -0.80 17.88 2.11
CA PRO A 95 -0.22 19.13 2.58
C PRO A 95 1.14 19.38 1.92
N GLY A 96 1.37 20.64 1.52
CA GLY A 96 2.63 21.09 0.94
C GLY A 96 2.71 20.93 -0.58
N LEU A 97 1.60 20.65 -1.27
CA LEU A 97 1.51 20.80 -2.71
C LEU A 97 1.45 22.29 -3.09
N GLU A 98 2.22 22.68 -4.10
CA GLU A 98 2.26 24.05 -4.61
C GLU A 98 1.39 24.24 -5.85
N ASP A 99 1.29 23.21 -6.68
CA ASP A 99 0.57 23.23 -7.97
C ASP A 99 -0.75 22.46 -7.82
N VAL A 100 -1.77 23.16 -7.31
CA VAL A 100 -3.11 22.59 -6.99
C VAL A 100 -4.17 22.98 -8.03
N GLU A 101 -3.78 23.63 -9.14
CA GLU A 101 -4.68 24.09 -10.22
C GLU A 101 -4.46 23.36 -11.56
#